data_AF-A0A915MJH9-F1
#
_entry.id   AF-A0A915MJH9-F1
#
_cell.length_a   1.000
_cell.length_b   1.000
_cell.length_c   1.000
_cell.angle_alpha   90.00
_cell.angle_beta   90.00
_cell.angle_gamma   90.00
#
_symmetry.space_group_name_H-M   'P 1'
#
loop_
_entity.id
_entity.type
_entity.pdbx_description
1 polymer ?
#
loop_
_entity_poly.entity_id
_entity_poly.type
_entity_poly.pdbx_seq_one_letter_code
_entity_poly.pdbx_strand_id
1 'polypeptide(L)'
;MFKPSMLPSFVVLVLLPNLVHSVGLAPGLYCGTVTCYDVLEISRDDFNKTDLPRIYRRLARQYHPDRAKRENREEAEEQFRLVATAYETLKDDETREYYDYYLDHPEERYYNYYQYYRLRTAPRVDVRIVIVVAILLVSTIQYLSAHQKYREALKYAKEQVKFRTMAIDIARERGVLDFDKLTGKVKKKQKNGIDAEATTEQKLIDEYLIKELWKRDVFDQWKHEKDLEEKEKLAKSGRYKQYQRFQRKNAG
;
A
#
# COMPACT_ATOMS: atom_id res chain seq x y z
N MET A 1 49.08 -81.28 8.67
CA MET A 1 48.38 -80.20 9.39
C MET A 1 49.22 -78.93 9.29
N PHE A 2 48.60 -77.87 8.80
CA PHE A 2 49.16 -76.54 8.52
C PHE A 2 49.53 -75.76 9.80
N LYS A 3 50.72 -75.16 9.85
CA LYS A 3 50.93 -73.69 10.00
C LYS A 3 52.42 -73.32 10.08
N PRO A 4 52.91 -72.41 9.21
CA PRO A 4 54.22 -71.80 9.33
C PRO A 4 54.16 -70.46 10.11
N SER A 5 55.25 -70.20 10.83
CA SER A 5 55.90 -68.91 11.14
C SER A 5 55.09 -67.60 11.01
N MET A 6 54.89 -66.92 12.14
CA MET A 6 54.59 -65.49 12.20
C MET A 6 55.90 -64.69 12.32
N LEU A 7 56.15 -63.80 11.36
CA LEU A 7 57.22 -62.80 11.36
C LEU A 7 56.75 -61.48 12.05
N PRO A 8 57.69 -60.60 12.44
CA PRO A 8 57.51 -59.61 13.50
C PRO A 8 57.02 -58.23 13.01
N SER A 9 56.55 -57.44 13.99
CA SER A 9 56.40 -55.98 14.02
C SER A 9 56.77 -55.21 12.75
N PHE A 10 55.76 -54.82 11.98
CA PHE A 10 55.82 -53.60 11.18
C PHE A 10 55.05 -52.52 11.96
N VAL A 11 55.80 -51.67 12.65
CA VAL A 11 55.31 -50.37 13.12
C VAL A 11 54.98 -49.57 11.87
N VAL A 12 53.71 -49.56 11.48
CA VAL A 12 53.19 -48.64 10.47
C VAL A 12 53.12 -47.26 11.13
N LEU A 13 54.24 -46.54 11.02
CA LEU A 13 54.34 -45.12 11.30
C LEU A 13 53.34 -44.40 10.38
N VAL A 14 52.24 -43.92 10.96
CA VAL A 14 51.22 -43.14 10.29
C VAL A 14 51.83 -41.80 9.86
N LEU A 15 52.34 -41.75 8.63
CA LEU A 15 52.59 -40.51 7.90
C LEU A 15 51.31 -40.17 7.14
N LEU A 16 50.38 -39.50 7.81
CA LEU A 16 49.37 -38.69 7.13
C LEU A 16 50.02 -37.33 6.84
N PRO A 17 50.25 -36.96 5.56
CA PRO A 17 50.74 -35.64 5.24
C PRO A 17 49.60 -34.63 5.50
N ASN A 18 49.88 -33.67 6.39
CA ASN A 18 49.23 -32.37 6.52
C ASN A 18 47.82 -32.26 5.93
N LEU A 19 46.82 -32.67 6.72
CA LEU A 19 45.45 -32.22 6.52
C LEU A 19 45.45 -30.71 6.81
N VAL A 20 45.46 -29.89 5.76
CA VAL A 20 45.27 -28.44 5.89
C VAL A 20 43.96 -28.21 6.63
N HIS A 21 44.06 -27.51 7.75
CA HIS A 21 42.95 -27.28 8.67
C HIS A 21 41.96 -26.29 8.04
N SER A 22 40.96 -26.79 7.33
CA SER A 22 39.73 -26.04 7.03
C SER A 22 38.55 -26.61 7.82
N VAL A 23 38.77 -26.96 9.09
CA VAL A 23 37.80 -27.67 9.95
C VAL A 23 36.69 -26.77 10.53
N GLY A 24 36.68 -25.47 10.21
CA GLY A 24 35.69 -24.51 10.74
C GLY A 24 34.71 -23.92 9.73
N LEU A 25 35.00 -23.94 8.43
CA LEU A 25 34.18 -23.23 7.43
C LEU A 25 33.10 -24.09 6.79
N ALA A 26 31.89 -23.56 6.71
CA ALA A 26 30.76 -24.20 6.05
C ALA A 26 30.72 -23.87 4.54
N PRO A 27 30.68 -24.87 3.63
CA PRO A 27 30.74 -24.67 2.18
C PRO A 27 29.57 -23.86 1.58
N GLY A 28 28.46 -23.71 2.32
CA GLY A 28 27.30 -22.90 1.90
C GLY A 28 27.27 -21.49 2.49
N LEU A 29 28.29 -21.07 3.24
CA LEU A 29 28.34 -19.78 3.92
C LEU A 29 29.44 -18.91 3.35
N TYR A 30 29.13 -17.63 3.10
CA TYR A 30 30.09 -16.65 2.56
C TYR A 30 30.83 -17.19 1.32
N CYS A 31 32.16 -17.30 1.39
CA CYS A 31 33.04 -17.79 0.31
C CYS A 31 33.29 -19.32 0.35
N GLY A 32 32.51 -20.06 1.15
CA GLY A 32 32.57 -21.51 1.22
C GLY A 32 33.74 -22.02 2.07
N THR A 33 34.63 -22.80 1.48
CA THR A 33 35.77 -23.43 2.17
C THR A 33 37.04 -22.56 2.20
N VAL A 34 37.05 -21.45 1.47
CA VAL A 34 38.15 -20.47 1.42
C VAL A 34 37.73 -19.18 2.12
N THR A 35 38.70 -18.43 2.66
CA THR A 35 38.38 -17.14 3.26
C THR A 35 38.14 -16.08 2.18
N CYS A 36 37.24 -15.14 2.43
CA CYS A 36 36.94 -14.06 1.50
C CYS A 36 38.11 -13.07 1.35
N TYR A 37 38.97 -13.00 2.37
CA TYR A 37 40.23 -12.26 2.33
C TYR A 37 41.21 -12.89 1.32
N ASP A 38 41.36 -14.22 1.38
CA ASP A 38 42.22 -14.97 0.44
C ASP A 38 41.71 -14.88 -1.01
N VAL A 39 40.39 -14.94 -1.21
CA VAL A 39 39.77 -14.79 -2.54
C VAL A 39 40.09 -13.43 -3.17
N LEU A 40 40.21 -12.38 -2.36
CA LEU A 40 40.59 -11.04 -2.84
C LEU A 40 42.10 -10.78 -2.81
N GLU A 41 42.91 -11.74 -2.40
CA GLU A 41 44.37 -11.61 -2.25
C GLU A 41 44.76 -10.49 -1.25
N ILE A 42 44.01 -10.34 -0.17
CA ILE A 42 44.23 -9.32 0.87
C ILE A 42 44.43 -10.01 2.22
N SER A 43 45.40 -9.57 3.03
CA SER A 43 45.50 -10.01 4.43
C SER A 43 44.44 -9.32 5.29
N ARG A 44 43.86 -10.03 6.26
CA ARG A 44 42.86 -9.47 7.20
C ARG A 44 43.41 -8.23 7.92
N ASP A 45 44.69 -8.25 8.30
CA ASP A 45 45.34 -7.15 9.02
C ASP A 45 45.63 -5.94 8.13
N ASP A 46 45.86 -6.16 6.84
CA ASP A 46 46.15 -5.11 5.85
C ASP A 46 44.87 -4.59 5.16
N PHE A 47 43.69 -4.98 5.66
CA PHE A 47 42.43 -4.65 5.01
C PHE A 47 42.16 -3.14 5.03
N ASN A 48 42.05 -2.57 3.83
CA ASN A 48 41.62 -1.19 3.63
C ASN A 48 40.40 -1.10 2.70
N LYS A 49 39.32 -0.52 3.22
CA LYS A 49 38.05 -0.35 2.49
C LYS A 49 38.20 0.50 1.23
N THR A 50 39.17 1.41 1.15
CA THR A 50 39.38 2.24 -0.06
C THR A 50 39.99 1.45 -1.22
N ASP A 51 40.79 0.43 -0.93
CA ASP A 51 41.47 -0.38 -1.95
C ASP A 51 40.60 -1.53 -2.45
N LEU A 52 39.62 -1.96 -1.66
CA LEU A 52 38.71 -3.05 -1.95
C LEU A 52 38.05 -2.95 -3.35
N PRO A 53 37.49 -1.80 -3.80
CA PRO A 53 36.90 -1.69 -5.14
C PRO A 53 37.93 -1.81 -6.26
N ARG A 54 39.18 -1.38 -6.03
CA ARG A 54 40.26 -1.46 -7.01
C ARG A 54 40.67 -2.91 -7.23
N ILE A 55 40.83 -3.67 -6.13
CA ILE A 55 41.21 -5.08 -6.13
C ILE A 55 40.11 -5.93 -6.78
N TYR A 56 38.86 -5.72 -6.37
CA TYR A 56 37.70 -6.37 -6.99
C TYR A 56 37.66 -6.17 -8.51
N ARG A 57 37.80 -4.92 -9.01
CA ARG A 57 37.82 -4.64 -10.46
C ARG A 57 39.00 -5.28 -11.19
N ARG A 58 40.12 -5.52 -10.52
CA ARG A 58 41.28 -6.23 -11.10
C ARG A 58 40.92 -7.71 -11.28
N LEU A 59 40.46 -8.36 -10.22
CA LEU A 59 40.12 -9.79 -10.21
C LEU A 59 38.88 -10.10 -11.08
N ALA A 60 37.84 -9.29 -11.00
CA ALA A 60 36.64 -9.43 -11.84
C ALA A 60 36.96 -9.36 -13.34
N ARG A 61 37.94 -8.55 -13.76
CA ARG A 61 38.41 -8.50 -15.16
C ARG A 61 39.29 -9.69 -15.53
N GLN A 62 39.94 -10.33 -14.57
CA GLN A 62 40.78 -11.50 -14.80
C GLN A 62 39.93 -12.76 -14.96
N TYR A 63 38.94 -12.95 -14.09
CA TYR A 63 38.02 -14.08 -14.08
C TYR A 63 36.74 -13.85 -14.88
N HIS A 64 36.66 -12.79 -15.70
CA HIS A 64 35.47 -12.54 -16.51
C HIS A 64 35.24 -13.68 -17.52
N PRO A 65 34.05 -14.31 -17.59
CA PRO A 65 33.80 -15.45 -18.46
C PRO A 65 34.02 -15.13 -19.95
N ASP A 66 33.79 -13.89 -20.38
CA ASP A 66 34.04 -13.46 -21.78
C ASP A 66 35.53 -13.47 -22.18
N ARG A 67 36.45 -13.45 -21.22
CA ARG A 67 37.90 -13.50 -21.48
C ARG A 67 38.47 -14.91 -21.36
N ALA A 68 37.69 -15.85 -20.83
CA ALA A 68 38.11 -17.23 -20.66
C ALA A 68 38.01 -18.01 -21.98
N LYS A 69 38.91 -18.98 -22.16
CA LYS A 69 38.77 -19.98 -23.23
C LYS A 69 37.54 -20.84 -22.96
N ARG A 70 36.94 -21.42 -24.01
CA ARG A 70 35.72 -22.25 -23.90
C ARG A 70 35.84 -23.37 -22.86
N GLU A 71 37.01 -23.99 -22.76
CA GLU A 71 37.29 -25.09 -21.82
C GLU A 71 37.31 -24.64 -20.35
N ASN A 72 37.68 -23.39 -20.07
CA ASN A 72 37.83 -22.86 -18.71
C ASN A 72 36.72 -21.88 -18.34
N ARG A 73 35.64 -21.84 -19.13
CA ARG A 73 34.57 -20.87 -18.96
C ARG A 73 33.81 -21.11 -17.65
N GLU A 74 33.58 -22.37 -17.30
CA GLU A 74 32.90 -22.78 -16.07
C GLU A 74 33.73 -22.39 -14.84
N GLU A 75 35.03 -22.71 -14.84
CA GLU A 75 35.96 -22.32 -13.77
C GLU A 75 36.04 -20.79 -13.59
N ALA A 76 36.11 -20.05 -14.71
CA ALA A 76 36.13 -18.59 -14.66
C ALA A 76 34.82 -18.03 -14.06
N GLU A 77 33.68 -18.61 -14.39
CA GLU A 77 32.38 -18.22 -13.85
C GLU A 77 32.27 -18.51 -12.34
N GLU A 78 32.76 -19.65 -11.87
CA GLU A 78 32.83 -19.99 -10.45
C GLU A 78 33.74 -19.03 -9.67
N GLN A 79 34.94 -18.77 -10.18
CA GLN A 79 35.87 -17.81 -9.58
C GLN A 79 35.28 -16.40 -9.58
N PHE A 80 34.61 -16.00 -10.65
CA PHE A 80 33.93 -14.70 -10.71
C PHE A 80 32.83 -14.59 -9.65
N ARG A 81 32.01 -15.63 -9.47
CA ARG A 81 30.99 -15.69 -8.40
C ARG A 81 31.61 -15.61 -7.01
N LEU A 82 32.73 -16.31 -6.77
CA LEU A 82 33.45 -16.26 -5.50
C LEU A 82 34.00 -14.86 -5.23
N VAL A 83 34.66 -14.24 -6.22
CA VAL A 83 35.20 -12.87 -6.12
C VAL A 83 34.08 -11.85 -5.85
N ALA A 84 32.93 -11.98 -6.51
CA ALA A 84 31.77 -11.14 -6.25
C ALA A 84 31.24 -11.32 -4.81
N THR A 85 31.12 -12.56 -4.36
CA THR A 85 30.64 -12.89 -3.01
C THR A 85 31.59 -12.38 -1.92
N ALA A 86 32.91 -12.50 -2.14
CA ALA A 86 33.93 -11.97 -1.23
C ALA A 86 33.86 -10.45 -1.13
N TYR A 87 33.74 -9.77 -2.27
CA TYR A 87 33.58 -8.32 -2.31
C TYR A 87 32.30 -7.87 -1.60
N GLU A 88 31.17 -8.51 -1.85
CA GLU A 88 29.90 -8.19 -1.18
C GLU A 88 30.00 -8.36 0.34
N THR A 89 30.65 -9.42 0.80
CA THR A 89 30.84 -9.73 2.23
C THR A 89 31.73 -8.70 2.93
N LEU A 90 32.81 -8.27 2.29
CA LEU A 90 33.80 -7.37 2.90
C LEU A 90 33.50 -5.87 2.68
N LYS A 91 32.62 -5.53 1.74
CA LYS A 91 32.30 -4.15 1.39
C LYS A 91 31.45 -3.45 2.46
N ASP A 92 30.45 -4.14 2.97
CA ASP A 92 29.57 -3.60 3.99
C ASP A 92 30.15 -3.87 5.39
N ASP A 93 30.12 -2.86 6.25
CA ASP A 93 30.81 -2.95 7.55
C ASP A 93 30.11 -3.95 8.47
N GLU A 94 28.77 -3.99 8.42
CA GLU A 94 27.97 -4.94 9.19
C GLU A 94 28.24 -6.38 8.73
N THR A 95 28.21 -6.66 7.43
CA THR A 95 28.48 -8.02 6.92
C THR A 95 29.91 -8.48 7.19
N ARG A 96 30.88 -7.56 7.15
CA ARG A 96 32.28 -7.84 7.48
C ARG A 96 32.45 -8.16 8.95
N GLU A 97 31.80 -7.41 9.85
CA GLU A 97 31.85 -7.67 11.29
C GLU A 97 31.34 -9.07 11.63
N TYR A 98 30.19 -9.48 11.08
CA TYR A 98 29.68 -10.84 11.28
C TYR A 98 30.55 -11.91 10.61
N TYR A 99 31.19 -11.58 9.49
CA TYR A 99 32.12 -12.50 8.83
C TYR A 99 33.38 -12.71 9.66
N ASP A 100 33.96 -11.63 10.20
CA ASP A 100 35.11 -11.67 11.10
C ASP A 100 34.77 -12.44 12.38
N TYR A 101 33.58 -12.22 12.95
CA TYR A 101 33.08 -13.00 14.09
C TYR A 101 32.98 -14.49 13.77
N TYR A 102 32.47 -14.84 12.59
CA TYR A 102 32.39 -16.22 12.11
C TYR A 102 33.75 -16.88 11.96
N LEU A 103 34.77 -16.14 11.51
CA LEU A 103 36.15 -16.63 11.43
C LEU A 103 36.76 -16.87 12.82
N ASP A 104 36.45 -16.02 13.79
CA ASP A 104 36.97 -16.11 15.15
C ASP A 104 36.23 -17.17 16.00
N HIS A 105 34.95 -17.43 15.72
CA HIS A 105 34.09 -18.37 16.47
C HIS A 105 33.41 -19.41 15.55
N PRO A 106 34.17 -20.31 14.90
CA PRO A 106 33.62 -21.32 14.00
C PRO A 106 32.69 -22.33 14.70
N GLU A 107 32.84 -22.52 16.01
CA GLU A 107 32.01 -23.42 16.83
C GLU A 107 30.56 -22.94 16.98
N GLU A 108 30.29 -21.64 16.85
CA GLU A 108 28.96 -21.03 17.00
C GLU A 108 28.10 -21.16 15.73
N ARG A 109 27.99 -22.39 15.21
CA ARG A 109 27.38 -22.68 13.91
C ARG A 109 25.97 -22.11 13.76
N TYR A 110 25.11 -22.22 14.79
CA TYR A 110 23.74 -21.74 14.73
C TYR A 110 23.64 -20.21 14.63
N TYR A 111 24.46 -19.51 15.42
CA TYR A 111 24.51 -18.06 15.43
C TYR A 111 25.04 -17.52 14.09
N ASN A 112 26.16 -18.06 13.62
CA ASN A 112 26.78 -17.65 12.36
C ASN A 112 25.85 -17.86 11.16
N TYR A 113 25.11 -18.99 11.15
CA TYR A 113 24.10 -19.26 10.13
C TYR A 113 22.97 -18.23 10.20
N TYR A 114 22.40 -18.01 11.39
CA TYR A 114 21.32 -17.04 11.59
C TYR A 114 21.71 -15.64 11.10
N GLN A 115 22.90 -15.16 11.46
CA GLN A 115 23.37 -13.84 11.05
C GLN A 115 23.53 -13.72 9.53
N TYR A 116 24.13 -14.73 8.90
CA TYR A 116 24.27 -14.77 7.44
C TYR A 116 22.93 -14.67 6.71
N TYR A 117 21.91 -15.44 7.12
CA TYR A 117 20.59 -15.38 6.49
C TYR A 117 19.87 -14.07 6.80
N ARG A 118 19.96 -13.58 8.05
CA ARG A 118 19.32 -12.33 8.44
C ARG A 118 19.75 -11.17 7.55
N LEU A 119 21.04 -11.01 7.31
CA LEU A 119 21.57 -9.90 6.50
C LEU A 119 21.14 -9.97 5.03
N ARG A 120 21.06 -11.18 4.44
CA ARG A 120 20.65 -11.37 3.04
C ARG A 120 19.14 -11.30 2.82
N THR A 121 18.35 -11.76 3.79
CA THR A 121 16.90 -11.93 3.66
C THR A 121 16.08 -10.89 4.40
N ALA A 122 16.71 -10.00 5.16
CA ALA A 122 16.02 -8.93 5.84
C ALA A 122 15.24 -8.06 4.84
N PRO A 123 13.92 -7.89 5.02
CA PRO A 123 13.13 -7.03 4.16
C PRO A 123 13.60 -5.58 4.33
N ARG A 124 13.85 -4.90 3.21
CA ARG A 124 14.25 -3.47 3.22
C ARG A 124 13.13 -2.52 3.65
N VAL A 125 11.89 -3.01 3.67
CA VAL A 125 10.72 -2.23 4.07
C VAL A 125 10.36 -2.56 5.51
N ASP A 126 10.07 -1.53 6.31
CA ASP A 126 9.60 -1.71 7.68
C ASP A 126 8.23 -2.42 7.65
N VAL A 127 8.14 -3.55 8.34
CA VAL A 127 6.92 -4.37 8.45
C VAL A 127 5.74 -3.54 8.97
N ARG A 128 6.01 -2.51 9.79
CA ARG A 128 4.97 -1.59 10.30
C ARG A 128 4.25 -0.86 9.17
N ILE A 129 4.95 -0.44 8.13
CA ILE A 129 4.36 0.25 6.98
C ILE A 129 3.39 -0.68 6.26
N VAL A 130 3.80 -1.94 6.05
CA VAL A 130 2.97 -2.95 5.39
C VAL A 130 1.70 -3.21 6.18
N ILE A 131 1.80 -3.31 7.51
CA ILE A 131 0.65 -3.50 8.40
C ILE A 131 -0.31 -2.32 8.30
N VAL A 132 0.19 -1.08 8.35
CA VAL A 132 -0.65 0.13 8.26
C VAL A 132 -1.39 0.19 6.91
N VAL A 133 -0.68 -0.07 5.80
CA VAL A 133 -1.28 -0.08 4.46
C VAL A 133 -2.35 -1.16 4.34
N ALA A 134 -2.10 -2.36 4.88
CA ALA A 134 -3.09 -3.43 4.89
C ALA A 134 -4.36 -3.06 5.68
N ILE A 135 -4.22 -2.45 6.85
CA ILE A 135 -5.36 -1.97 7.65
C ILE A 135 -6.16 -0.90 6.90
N LEU A 136 -5.49 0.06 6.27
CA LEU A 136 -6.16 1.09 5.48
C LEU A 136 -6.90 0.51 4.27
N LEU A 137 -6.33 -0.49 3.59
CA LEU A 137 -6.99 -1.18 2.49
C LEU A 137 -8.25 -1.90 2.95
N VAL A 138 -8.17 -2.67 4.04
CA VAL A 138 -9.34 -3.38 4.58
C VAL A 138 -10.41 -2.38 5.03
N SER A 139 -10.02 -1.31 5.72
CA SER A 139 -10.93 -0.26 6.18
C SER A 139 -11.61 0.47 5.02
N THR A 140 -10.89 0.77 3.93
CA THR A 140 -11.47 1.45 2.77
C THR A 140 -12.46 0.54 2.03
N ILE A 141 -12.15 -0.74 1.88
CA ILE A 141 -13.07 -1.73 1.29
C ILE A 141 -14.34 -1.87 2.13
N GLN A 142 -14.20 -1.98 3.46
CA GLN A 142 -15.35 -2.03 4.38
C GLN A 142 -16.22 -0.78 4.27
N TYR A 143 -15.61 0.40 4.22
CA TYR A 143 -16.31 1.67 4.06
C TYR A 143 -17.08 1.74 2.73
N LEU A 144 -16.44 1.37 1.62
CA LEU A 144 -17.08 1.38 0.30
C LEU A 144 -18.25 0.39 0.22
N SER A 145 -18.07 -0.82 0.78
CA SER A 145 -19.13 -1.83 0.85
C SER A 145 -20.32 -1.34 1.69
N ALA A 146 -20.05 -0.75 2.86
CA ALA A 146 -21.09 -0.19 3.71
C ALA A 146 -21.84 0.95 3.01
N HIS A 147 -21.12 1.83 2.30
CA HIS A 147 -21.70 2.94 1.58
C HIS A 147 -22.57 2.48 0.39
N GLN A 148 -22.17 1.43 -0.32
CA GLN A 148 -23.00 0.82 -1.37
C GLN A 148 -24.30 0.26 -0.80
N LYS A 149 -24.22 -0.56 0.26
CA LYS A 149 -25.39 -1.13 0.95
C LYS A 149 -26.35 -0.04 1.44
N TYR A 150 -25.83 1.04 2.00
CA TYR A 150 -26.64 2.17 2.44
C TYR A 150 -27.39 2.84 1.29
N ARG A 151 -26.74 3.04 0.14
CA ARG A 151 -27.38 3.63 -1.05
C ARG A 151 -28.48 2.73 -1.62
N GLU A 152 -28.27 1.43 -1.67
CA GLU A 152 -29.27 0.46 -2.11
C GLU A 152 -30.49 0.43 -1.17
N ALA A 153 -30.23 0.41 0.15
CA ALA A 153 -31.30 0.46 1.16
C ALA A 153 -32.14 1.74 1.04
N LEU A 154 -31.51 2.89 0.80
CA LEU A 154 -32.23 4.15 0.56
C LEU A 154 -33.08 4.11 -0.71
N LYS A 155 -32.56 3.53 -1.80
CA LYS A 155 -33.33 3.40 -3.04
C LYS A 155 -34.56 2.53 -2.83
N TYR A 156 -34.40 1.38 -2.18
CA TYR A 156 -35.49 0.50 -1.81
C TYR A 156 -36.54 1.18 -0.92
N ALA A 157 -36.10 1.95 0.08
CA ALA A 157 -37.00 2.70 0.96
C ALA A 157 -37.80 3.77 0.20
N LYS A 158 -37.26 4.36 -0.87
CA LYS A 158 -37.98 5.34 -1.71
C LYS A 158 -39.04 4.69 -2.61
N GLU A 159 -38.79 3.50 -3.12
CA GLU A 159 -39.70 2.78 -4.03
C GLU A 159 -40.95 2.26 -3.30
N GLN A 160 -40.78 1.86 -2.04
CA GLN A 160 -41.84 1.25 -1.25
C GLN A 160 -42.82 2.29 -0.68
N VAL A 161 -44.11 2.10 -0.97
CA VAL A 161 -45.19 3.01 -0.54
C VAL A 161 -45.24 3.17 0.98
N LYS A 162 -45.03 2.10 1.74
CA LYS A 162 -45.06 2.09 3.22
C LYS A 162 -44.03 3.05 3.84
N PHE A 163 -42.81 3.07 3.32
CA PHE A 163 -41.76 3.95 3.84
C PHE A 163 -41.98 5.41 3.39
N ARG A 164 -42.55 5.61 2.20
CA ARG A 164 -42.97 6.95 1.74
C ARG A 164 -44.08 7.55 2.61
N THR A 165 -45.10 6.77 3.00
CA THR A 165 -46.16 7.24 3.90
C THR A 165 -45.62 7.51 5.29
N MET A 166 -44.76 6.63 5.82
CA MET A 166 -44.10 6.85 7.11
C MET A 166 -43.25 8.12 7.11
N ALA A 167 -42.50 8.39 6.03
CA ALA A 167 -41.74 9.63 5.89
C ALA A 167 -42.64 10.87 5.86
N ILE A 168 -43.80 10.78 5.19
CA ILE A 168 -44.83 11.82 5.15
C ILE A 168 -45.43 12.08 6.54
N ASP A 169 -45.74 11.02 7.29
CA ASP A 169 -46.33 11.13 8.62
C ASP A 169 -45.33 11.73 9.61
N ILE A 170 -44.07 11.30 9.57
CA ILE A 170 -42.98 11.91 10.35
C ILE A 170 -42.81 13.39 9.98
N ALA A 171 -42.89 13.74 8.69
CA ALA A 171 -42.82 15.13 8.25
C ALA A 171 -44.03 15.96 8.70
N ARG A 172 -45.22 15.35 8.80
CA ARG A 172 -46.44 15.97 9.35
C ARG A 172 -46.31 16.20 10.84
N GLU A 173 -45.85 15.20 11.61
CA GLU A 173 -45.59 15.31 13.04
C GLU A 173 -44.54 16.38 13.36
N ARG A 174 -43.52 16.51 12.52
CA ARG A 174 -42.49 17.54 12.63
C ARG A 174 -42.92 18.91 12.11
N GLY A 175 -44.15 19.05 11.60
CA GLY A 175 -44.69 20.31 11.07
C GLY A 175 -44.00 20.82 9.80
N VAL A 176 -43.26 19.96 9.09
CA VAL A 176 -42.47 20.33 7.91
C VAL A 176 -43.32 20.32 6.62
N LEU A 177 -44.45 19.60 6.60
CA LEU A 177 -45.37 19.50 5.46
C LEU A 177 -46.82 19.81 5.85
N ASP A 178 -47.38 20.86 5.25
CA ASP A 178 -48.73 21.39 5.49
C ASP A 178 -49.69 20.94 4.35
N PHE A 179 -50.33 19.77 4.52
CA PHE A 179 -51.15 19.12 3.48
C PHE A 179 -52.40 19.92 3.07
N ASP A 180 -52.95 20.76 3.96
CA ASP A 180 -54.16 21.55 3.71
C ASP A 180 -53.97 22.60 2.60
N LYS A 181 -52.75 23.13 2.44
CA LYS A 181 -52.42 24.04 1.34
C LYS A 181 -52.28 23.34 -0.01
N LEU A 182 -51.89 22.07 -0.01
CA LEU A 182 -51.69 21.27 -1.23
C LEU A 182 -53.03 20.70 -1.73
N THR A 183 -53.86 20.13 -0.85
CA THR A 183 -55.17 19.57 -1.21
C THR A 183 -56.18 20.64 -1.64
N GLY A 184 -56.13 21.83 -1.03
CA GLY A 184 -56.93 22.98 -1.45
C GLY A 184 -56.58 23.51 -2.84
N LYS A 185 -55.30 23.42 -3.25
CA LYS A 185 -54.86 23.75 -4.62
C LYS A 185 -55.28 22.66 -5.62
N VAL A 186 -55.14 21.39 -5.27
CA VAL A 186 -55.54 20.24 -6.14
C VAL A 186 -57.05 20.23 -6.41
N LYS A 187 -57.92 20.42 -5.40
CA LYS A 187 -59.38 20.51 -5.61
C LYS A 187 -59.80 21.73 -6.44
N LYS A 188 -59.07 22.84 -6.34
CA LYS A 188 -59.33 24.04 -7.17
C LYS A 188 -58.86 23.85 -8.63
N LYS A 189 -57.89 22.97 -8.86
CA LYS A 189 -57.30 22.71 -10.19
C LYS A 189 -57.89 21.51 -10.94
N GLN A 190 -58.48 20.53 -10.26
CA GLN A 190 -59.22 19.45 -10.94
C GLN A 190 -60.43 19.95 -11.74
N LYS A 191 -60.85 21.21 -11.54
CA LYS A 191 -61.89 21.88 -12.33
C LYS A 191 -61.38 22.44 -13.67
N ASN A 192 -60.06 22.56 -13.87
CA ASN A 192 -59.45 23.15 -15.06
C ASN A 192 -58.33 22.23 -15.58
N GLY A 193 -58.59 21.55 -16.70
CA GLY A 193 -57.80 20.45 -17.27
C GLY A 193 -56.25 20.55 -17.24
N ILE A 194 -55.66 19.51 -16.63
CA ILE A 194 -54.53 18.61 -17.00
C ILE A 194 -53.89 18.95 -18.37
N ASP A 195 -52.57 19.17 -18.56
CA ASP A 195 -51.49 18.16 -18.54
C ASP A 195 -50.05 18.70 -18.30
N ALA A 196 -49.85 20.02 -18.16
CA ALA A 196 -48.50 20.62 -18.06
C ALA A 196 -47.90 20.65 -16.62
N GLU A 197 -48.69 20.31 -15.62
CA GLU A 197 -48.38 20.58 -14.21
C GLU A 197 -47.83 19.38 -13.44
N ALA A 198 -48.25 18.16 -13.82
CA ALA A 198 -47.72 16.93 -13.22
C ALA A 198 -46.19 16.84 -13.38
N THR A 199 -45.67 17.31 -14.51
CA THR A 199 -44.22 17.38 -14.78
C THR A 199 -43.50 18.44 -13.96
N THR A 200 -44.18 19.48 -13.48
CA THR A 200 -43.56 20.57 -12.70
C THR A 200 -43.49 20.21 -11.23
N GLU A 201 -44.55 19.59 -10.69
CA GLU A 201 -44.57 19.08 -9.31
C GLU A 201 -43.60 17.92 -9.12
N GLN A 202 -43.51 17.00 -10.09
CA GLN A 202 -42.52 15.93 -10.08
C GLN A 202 -41.08 16.48 -10.08
N LYS A 203 -40.79 17.50 -10.90
CA LYS A 203 -39.47 18.17 -10.92
C LYS A 203 -39.11 18.84 -9.59
N LEU A 204 -40.09 19.43 -8.90
CA LEU A 204 -39.91 20.02 -7.57
C LEU A 204 -39.62 18.96 -6.50
N ILE A 205 -40.31 17.82 -6.57
CA ILE A 205 -40.07 16.69 -5.67
C ILE A 205 -38.67 16.09 -5.90
N ASP A 206 -38.25 15.96 -7.17
CA ASP A 206 -36.93 15.48 -7.53
C ASP A 206 -35.84 16.48 -7.09
N GLU A 207 -36.04 17.78 -7.30
CA GLU A 207 -35.13 18.83 -6.82
C GLU A 207 -34.98 18.79 -5.28
N TYR A 208 -36.09 18.55 -4.57
CA TYR A 208 -36.11 18.42 -3.12
C TYR A 208 -35.36 17.19 -2.61
N LEU A 209 -35.45 16.07 -3.33
CA LEU A 209 -34.75 14.82 -3.03
C LEU A 209 -33.27 14.85 -3.41
N ILE A 210 -32.88 15.60 -4.45
CA ILE A 210 -31.48 15.69 -4.88
C ILE A 210 -30.68 16.63 -3.96
N LYS A 211 -31.28 17.74 -3.54
CA LYS A 211 -30.63 18.76 -2.70
C LYS A 211 -30.65 18.45 -1.20
N GLU A 212 -31.04 17.23 -0.83
CA GLU A 212 -31.18 16.81 0.57
C GLU A 212 -31.99 17.77 1.44
N LEU A 213 -32.99 18.44 0.87
CA LEU A 213 -33.77 19.50 1.53
C LEU A 213 -34.63 18.98 2.70
N TRP A 214 -34.58 17.68 3.00
CA TRP A 214 -35.10 17.13 4.25
C TRP A 214 -34.19 17.43 5.46
N LYS A 215 -32.94 17.86 5.25
CA LYS A 215 -32.04 18.40 6.28
C LYS A 215 -32.33 19.88 6.48
N ARG A 216 -32.69 20.27 7.71
CA ARG A 216 -33.18 21.62 8.05
C ARG A 216 -32.20 22.73 7.66
N ASP A 217 -30.94 22.56 8.00
CA ASP A 217 -29.89 23.57 7.79
C ASP A 217 -29.71 23.88 6.29
N VAL A 218 -29.82 22.85 5.45
CA VAL A 218 -29.72 22.95 3.99
C VAL A 218 -30.99 23.56 3.39
N PHE A 219 -32.15 23.22 3.93
CA PHE A 219 -33.44 23.79 3.52
C PHE A 219 -33.54 25.28 3.82
N ASP A 220 -33.12 25.71 5.01
CA ASP A 220 -33.23 27.11 5.43
C ASP A 220 -32.37 28.01 4.54
N GLN A 221 -31.17 27.56 4.14
CA GLN A 221 -30.32 28.25 3.18
C GLN A 221 -30.97 28.32 1.79
N TRP A 222 -31.42 27.18 1.26
CA TRP A 222 -32.06 27.10 -0.05
C TRP A 222 -33.33 27.97 -0.13
N LYS A 223 -34.14 27.97 0.94
CA LYS A 223 -35.37 28.76 1.03
C LYS A 223 -35.06 30.26 1.05
N HIS A 224 -34.06 30.66 1.83
CA HIS A 224 -33.63 32.05 1.88
C HIS A 224 -33.14 32.55 0.50
N GLU A 225 -32.37 31.74 -0.21
CA GLU A 225 -31.94 32.05 -1.58
C GLU A 225 -33.12 32.16 -2.55
N LYS A 226 -34.09 31.25 -2.48
CA LYS A 226 -35.29 31.28 -3.34
C LYS A 226 -36.16 32.49 -3.07
N ASP A 227 -36.36 32.85 -1.81
CA ASP A 227 -37.12 34.04 -1.41
C ASP A 227 -36.44 35.33 -1.90
N LEU A 228 -35.10 35.39 -1.90
CA LEU A 228 -34.34 36.51 -2.47
C LEU A 228 -34.49 36.57 -4.00
N GLU A 229 -34.35 35.42 -4.68
CA GLU A 229 -34.50 35.32 -6.14
C GLU A 229 -35.91 35.78 -6.58
N GLU A 230 -36.94 35.40 -5.84
CA GLU A 230 -38.32 35.81 -6.10
C GLU A 230 -38.53 37.31 -5.84
N LYS A 231 -37.99 37.85 -4.74
CA LYS A 231 -38.02 39.30 -4.46
C LYS A 231 -37.32 40.10 -5.56
N GLU A 232 -36.19 39.64 -6.08
CA GLU A 232 -35.51 40.28 -7.20
C GLU A 232 -36.33 40.23 -8.50
N LYS A 233 -36.94 39.08 -8.81
CA LYS A 233 -37.83 38.94 -9.97
C LYS A 233 -39.02 39.88 -9.87
N LEU A 234 -39.63 39.97 -8.69
CA LEU A 234 -40.71 40.91 -8.40
C LEU A 234 -40.24 42.36 -8.54
N ALA A 235 -39.06 42.71 -8.00
CA ALA A 235 -38.48 44.04 -8.13
C ALA A 235 -38.22 44.46 -9.59
N LYS A 236 -37.81 43.50 -10.42
CA LYS A 236 -37.58 43.70 -11.87
C LYS A 236 -38.88 43.73 -12.69
N SER A 237 -39.97 43.16 -12.16
CA SER A 237 -41.26 43.07 -12.85
C SER A 237 -41.86 44.45 -13.17
N GLY A 238 -42.46 44.58 -14.36
CA GLY A 238 -43.10 45.83 -14.80
C GLY A 238 -44.21 46.30 -13.84
N ARG A 239 -44.96 45.36 -13.26
CA ARG A 239 -46.06 45.61 -12.32
C ARG A 239 -45.58 46.25 -11.01
N TYR A 240 -44.44 45.79 -10.49
CA TYR A 240 -43.85 46.36 -9.28
C TYR A 240 -43.27 47.76 -9.53
N LYS A 241 -42.63 47.98 -10.68
CA LYS A 241 -42.16 49.32 -11.11
C LYS A 241 -43.33 50.30 -11.27
N GLN A 242 -44.47 49.83 -11.77
CA GLN A 242 -45.69 50.64 -11.91
C GLN A 242 -46.30 51.01 -10.55
N TYR A 243 -46.33 50.05 -9.61
CA TYR A 243 -46.77 50.29 -8.23
C TYR A 243 -45.89 51.32 -7.49
N GLN A 244 -44.56 51.22 -7.61
CA GLN A 244 -43.65 52.21 -7.02
C GLN A 244 -43.84 53.62 -7.62
N ARG A 245 -44.12 53.72 -8.93
CA ARG A 245 -44.44 55.01 -9.58
C ARG A 245 -45.74 55.63 -9.06
N PHE A 246 -46.76 54.82 -8.83
CA PHE A 246 -48.05 55.26 -8.26
C PHE A 246 -47.89 55.76 -6.82
N GLN A 247 -47.18 55.00 -5.98
CA GLN A 247 -46.85 55.38 -4.60
C GLN A 247 -46.12 56.74 -4.53
N ARG A 248 -45.13 56.98 -5.41
CA ARG A 248 -44.41 58.27 -5.48
C ARG A 248 -45.30 59.46 -5.88
N LYS A 249 -46.33 59.23 -6.71
CA LYS A 249 -47.25 60.29 -7.16
C LYS A 249 -48.26 60.72 -6.10
N ASN A 250 -48.58 59.85 -5.15
CA ASN A 250 -49.57 60.11 -4.10
C ASN A 250 -48.95 60.50 -2.75
N ALA A 251 -47.61 60.48 -2.66
CA ALA A 251 -46.87 60.81 -1.46
C ALA A 251 -46.31 62.25 -1.45
N GLY A 252 -46.70 63.07 -2.43
CA GLY A 252 -46.39 64.51 -2.53
C GLY A 252 -47.64 65.28 -2.91
#